data_AF-A0A8J9S1T6-F1
#
_entry.id   AF-A0A8J9S1T6-F1
#
_cell.length_a   1.000
_cell.length_b   1.000
_cell.length_c   1.000
_cell.angle_alpha   90.00
_cell.angle_beta   90.00
_cell.angle_gamma   90.00
#
_symmetry.space_group_name_H-M   'P 1'
#
loop_
_entity.id
_entity.type
_entity.pdbx_description
1 polymer ?
#
loop_
_entity_poly.entity_id
_entity_poly.type
_entity_poly.pdbx_seq_one_letter_code
_entity_poly.pdbx_strand_id
1 'polypeptide(L)' 'RARFKAIEYLRNGKERTVVVCTDVAARGLDIPSVASVVHYDVARTVDSFVHRSGRTA' A
#
# COMPACT_ATOMS: atom_id res chain seq x y z
N ARG A 1 8.28 11.00 -9.66
CA ARG A 1 8.69 11.69 -8.39
C ARG A 1 7.69 11.50 -7.25
N ALA A 2 6.38 11.73 -7.44
CA ALA A 2 5.37 11.59 -6.37
C ALA A 2 5.30 10.19 -5.72
N ARG A 3 5.44 9.11 -6.51
CA ARG A 3 5.39 7.72 -6.05
C ARG A 3 6.38 7.41 -4.90
N PHE A 4 7.64 7.81 -5.04
CA PHE A 4 8.68 7.53 -4.04
C PHE A 4 8.49 8.36 -2.76
N LYS A 5 8.03 9.60 -2.90
CA LYS A 5 7.74 10.50 -1.78
C LYS A 5 6.65 9.94 -0.84
N ALA A 6 5.61 9.31 -1.40
CA ALA A 6 4.56 8.66 -0.61
C ALA A 6 5.10 7.49 0.24
N ILE A 7 6.04 6.72 -0.31
CA ILE A 7 6.68 5.60 0.40
C ILE A 7 7.61 6.12 1.50
N GLU A 8 8.36 7.19 1.24
CA GLU A 8 9.20 7.84 2.26
C GLU A 8 8.36 8.32 3.45
N TYR A 9 7.14 8.84 3.23
CA TYR A 9 6.24 9.20 4.33
C TYR A 9 5.82 7.99 5.17
N LEU A 10 5.52 6.85 4.54
CA LEU A 10 5.22 5.60 5.26
C LEU A 10 6.42 5.10 6.08
N ARG A 11 7.64 5.20 5.51
CA ARG A 11 8.88 4.75 6.18
C ARG A 11 9.30 5.64 7.34
N ASN A 12 9.16 6.96 7.17
CA ASN A 12 9.62 7.93 8.17
C ASN A 12 8.64 8.11 9.34
N GLY A 13 7.60 7.28 9.43
CA GLY A 13 6.82 7.11 10.66
C GLY A 13 6.12 8.36 11.16
N LYS A 14 5.80 9.33 10.29
CA LYS A 14 4.94 10.44 10.70
C LYS A 14 3.60 9.84 11.11
N GLU A 15 3.31 9.88 12.40
CA GLU A 15 2.07 9.36 12.97
C GLU A 15 0.89 9.87 12.11
N ARG A 16 0.04 8.93 11.65
CA ARG A 16 -1.17 9.20 10.83
C ARG A 16 -0.92 9.50 9.33
N THR A 17 -0.02 8.75 8.69
CA THR A 17 0.13 8.80 7.23
C THR A 17 -0.85 7.83 6.55
N VAL A 18 -1.66 8.33 5.61
CA VAL A 18 -2.54 7.51 4.74
C VAL A 18 -2.06 7.65 3.30
N VAL A 19 -1.91 6.52 2.61
CA VAL A 19 -1.53 6.48 1.19
C VAL A 19 -2.65 5.84 0.39
N VAL A 20 -3.13 6.56 -0.63
CA VAL A 20 -4.12 6.07 -1.59
C VAL A 20 -3.40 5.66 -2.85
N CYS A 21 -3.64 4.43 -3.33
CA CYS A 21 -2.97 3.89 -4.51
C CYS A 21 -3.84 2.90 -5.29
N THR A 22 -3.49 2.66 -6.55
CA THR A 22 -4.05 1.59 -7.39
C THR A 22 -3.11 0.38 -7.40
N ASP A 23 -3.59 -0.77 -7.89
CA ASP A 23 -2.82 -2.03 -7.95
C ASP A 23 -1.46 -1.93 -8.63
N VAL A 24 -1.32 -0.96 -9.54
CA VAL A 24 -0.06 -0.68 -10.25
C VAL A 24 1.05 -0.27 -9.29
N ALA A 25 0.72 0.35 -8.15
CA ALA A 25 1.70 0.75 -7.15
C ALA A 25 2.07 -0.36 -6.17
N ALA A 26 1.31 -1.46 -6.09
CA ALA A 26 1.54 -2.53 -5.13
C ALA A 26 2.63 -3.53 -5.56
N ARG A 27 2.96 -3.57 -6.87
CA ARG A 27 3.97 -4.49 -7.42
C ARG A 27 5.30 -3.77 -7.66
N GLY A 28 6.39 -4.34 -7.14
CA GLY A 28 7.74 -3.81 -7.30
C GLY A 28 8.08 -2.61 -6.42
N LEU A 29 7.19 -2.22 -5.50
CA LEU A 29 7.49 -1.26 -4.45
C LEU A 29 7.58 -1.99 -3.11
N ASP A 30 8.73 -1.84 -2.47
CA ASP A 30 8.97 -2.29 -1.10
C ASP A 30 8.30 -1.31 -0.13
N ILE A 31 7.00 -1.53 0.08
CA ILE A 31 6.18 -0.79 1.04
C ILE A 31 6.29 -1.52 2.39
N PRO A 32 6.70 -0.84 3.47
CA PRO A 32 6.76 -1.43 4.80
C PRO A 32 5.37 -1.92 5.23
N SER A 33 5.31 -2.91 6.13
CA SER A 33 4.04 -3.36 6.70
C SER A 33 3.28 -2.18 7.32
N VAL A 34 2.00 -2.09 6.98
CA VAL A 34 1.09 -1.06 7.48
C VAL A 34 0.15 -1.64 8.53
N ALA A 35 -0.37 -0.77 9.40
CA ALA A 35 -1.30 -1.18 10.44
C ALA A 35 -2.66 -1.64 9.90
N SER A 36 -3.07 -1.15 8.72
CA SER A 36 -4.37 -1.47 8.13
C SER A 36 -4.36 -1.28 6.63
N VAL A 37 -5.11 -2.12 5.92
CA VAL A 37 -5.36 -2.01 4.47
C VAL A 37 -6.86 -1.86 4.25
N VAL A 38 -7.25 -0.81 3.52
CA VAL A 38 -8.65 -0.58 3.15
C VAL A 38 -8.83 -0.82 1.66
N HIS A 39 -9.70 -1.78 1.32
CA HIS A 39 -10.05 -2.07 -0.07
C HIS A 39 -11.23 -1.18 -0.46
N TYR A 40 -10.96 -0.07 -1.16
CA TYR A 40 -12.01 0.83 -1.64
C TYR A 40 -12.94 0.15 -2.66
N ASP A 41 -12.35 -0.67 -3.54
CA ASP A 41 -13.06 -1.46 -4.53
C ASP A 41 -12.53 -2.90 -4.53
N VAL A 42 -13.37 -3.85 -4.97
CA VAL A 42 -13.05 -5.28 -5.00
C VAL A 42 -11.85 -5.52 -5.91
N ALA A 43 -10.95 -6.41 -5.47
CA ALA A 43 -9.80 -6.77 -6.28
C ALA A 43 -10.24 -7.50 -7.55
N ARG A 44 -9.65 -7.14 -8.71
CA ARG A 44 -9.99 -7.76 -10.01
C ARG A 44 -9.60 -9.23 -10.11
N THR A 45 -8.65 -9.67 -9.28
CA THR A 45 -8.19 -11.06 -9.19
C THR A 45 -7.91 -11.41 -7.73
N VAL A 46 -7.97 -12.71 -7.43
CA VAL A 46 -7.60 -13.25 -6.10
C VAL A 46 -6.14 -12.92 -5.78
N ASP A 47 -5.25 -13.03 -6.76
CA ASP A 47 -3.83 -12.68 -6.61
C ASP A 47 -3.64 -11.23 -6.16
N SER A 48 -4.35 -10.28 -6.77
CA SER A 48 -4.30 -8.88 -6.36
C SER A 48 -4.87 -8.68 -4.95
N PHE A 49 -5.90 -9.43 -4.57
CA PHE A 49 -6.44 -9.37 -3.21
C PHE A 49 -5.38 -9.78 -2.18
N VAL A 50 -4.75 -10.95 -2.35
CA VAL A 50 -3.72 -11.47 -1.45
C VAL A 50 -2.54 -10.50 -1.35
N HIS A 51 -2.07 -9.95 -2.47
CA HIS A 51 -0.99 -8.96 -2.48
C HIS A 51 -1.34 -7.64 -1.81
N ARG A 52 -2.59 -7.18 -1.90
CA ARG A 52 -3.07 -5.98 -1.17
C ARG A 52 -3.13 -6.25 0.33
N SER A 53 -3.80 -7.34 0.73
CA SER A 53 -4.02 -7.67 2.14
C SER A 53 -2.73 -8.06 2.86
N GLY A 54 -1.76 -8.66 2.15
CA GLY A 54 -0.43 -8.97 2.68
C GLY A 54 0.44 -7.76 3.02
N ARG A 55 -0.06 -6.51 2.86
CA ARG A 55 0.60 -5.31 3.36
C ARG A 55 0.38 -5.08 4.85
N THR A 56 -0.53 -5.83 5.46
CA THR A 56 -0.72 -5.89 6.91
C THR A 56 -0.56 -7.34 7.40
N ALA A 57 -0.30 -7.51 8.68
CA ALA A 57 -0.12 -8.82 9.34
C ALA A 57 -1.27 -9.09 10.29
#